data_AF-A0A2D4FVV2-F1
#
_entry.id   AF-A0A2D4FVV2-F1
#
_cell.length_a   1.000
_cell.length_b   1.000
_cell.length_c   1.000
_cell.angle_alpha   90.00
_cell.angle_beta   90.00
_cell.angle_gamma   90.00
#
_symmetry.space_group_name_H-M   'P 1'
#
loop_
_entity.id
_entity.type
_entity.pdbx_description
1 polymer ?
#
loop_
_entity_poly.entity_id
_entity_poly.type
_entity_poly.pdbx_seq_one_letter_code
_entity_poly.pdbx_strand_id
1 'polypeptide(L)'
;MLPLKKIIAIVMDQFTDKDIFQDIVDAAYKRRIPVYMILDEEGSILFLEMCKCMDLNDFHIRNIRVRCVTGVGFYMPSGKIQGNLASRFLMVDGEKVLTGSYRYI
;
A
#
# COMPACT_ATOMS: atom_id res chain seq x y z
N MET A 1 -18.23 -13.03 -22.11
CA MET A 1 -17.26 -12.15 -21.43
C MET A 1 -17.33 -12.42 -19.93
N LEU A 2 -16.24 -12.91 -19.33
CA LEU A 2 -16.12 -12.94 -17.86
C LEU A 2 -16.07 -11.49 -17.37
N PRO A 3 -16.73 -11.12 -16.26
CA PRO A 3 -16.64 -9.77 -15.72
C PRO A 3 -15.17 -9.46 -15.38
N LEU A 4 -14.69 -8.27 -15.77
CA LEU A 4 -13.37 -7.75 -15.38
C LEU A 4 -13.26 -7.85 -13.85
N LYS A 5 -12.28 -8.62 -13.36
CA LYS A 5 -11.99 -8.70 -11.92
C LYS A 5 -11.40 -7.36 -11.51
N LYS A 6 -12.21 -6.55 -10.83
CA LYS A 6 -11.75 -5.31 -10.21
C LYS A 6 -10.67 -5.64 -9.17
N ILE A 7 -9.51 -5.00 -9.29
CA ILE A 7 -8.36 -5.17 -8.40
C ILE A 7 -7.80 -3.78 -8.10
N ILE A 8 -7.36 -3.57 -6.86
CA ILE A 8 -6.64 -2.38 -6.46
C ILE A 8 -5.19 -2.78 -6.17
N ALA A 9 -4.24 -2.16 -6.84
CA ALA A 9 -2.81 -2.30 -6.57
C ALA A 9 -2.23 -0.94 -6.16
N ILE A 10 -1.53 -0.89 -5.04
CA ILE A 10 -1.02 0.35 -4.44
C ILE A 10 0.47 0.19 -4.23
N VAL A 11 1.24 1.18 -4.64
CA VAL A 11 2.68 1.27 -4.37
C VAL A 11 3.00 2.64 -3.84
N MET A 12 3.51 2.71 -2.61
CA MET A 12 3.78 3.97 -1.93
C MET A 12 4.97 3.92 -0.98
N ASP A 13 5.60 5.07 -0.82
CA ASP A 13 6.67 5.30 0.14
C ASP A 13 6.13 5.57 1.56
N GLN A 14 5.05 6.33 1.69
CA GLN A 14 4.38 6.59 2.98
C GLN A 14 2.86 6.57 2.80
N PHE A 15 2.16 5.86 3.69
CA PHE A 15 0.71 5.73 3.67
C PHE A 15 0.16 5.85 5.10
N THR A 16 -0.38 7.02 5.45
CA THR A 16 -0.89 7.33 6.80
C THR A 16 -2.28 7.98 6.83
N ASP A 17 -2.88 8.25 5.66
CA ASP A 17 -4.24 8.78 5.58
C ASP A 17 -5.29 7.70 5.93
N LYS A 18 -5.94 7.89 7.08
CA LYS A 18 -6.95 6.97 7.63
C LYS A 18 -8.22 6.91 6.78
N ASP A 19 -8.65 8.04 6.24
CA ASP A 19 -9.92 8.11 5.49
C ASP A 19 -9.78 7.34 4.19
N ILE A 20 -8.63 7.49 3.51
CA ILE A 20 -8.34 6.74 2.28
C ILE A 20 -8.15 5.26 2.58
N PHE A 21 -7.47 4.90 3.67
CA PHE A 21 -7.37 3.48 4.04
C PHE A 21 -8.74 2.87 4.36
N GLN A 22 -9.63 3.62 5.00
CA GLN A 22 -10.99 3.18 5.29
C GLN A 22 -11.79 2.90 4.02
N ASP A 23 -11.66 3.74 3.00
CA ASP A 23 -12.29 3.52 1.68
C ASP A 23 -11.77 2.25 0.99
N ILE A 24 -10.46 1.97 1.12
CA ILE A 24 -9.83 0.74 0.62
C ILE A 24 -10.33 -0.48 1.37
N VAL A 25 -10.42 -0.41 2.71
CA VAL A 25 -10.99 -1.48 3.54
C VAL A 25 -12.44 -1.75 3.16
N ASP A 26 -13.24 -0.71 2.94
CA ASP A 26 -14.62 -0.84 2.48
C ASP A 26 -14.72 -1.46 1.08
N ALA A 27 -13.78 -1.12 0.18
CA ALA A 27 -13.65 -1.79 -1.12
C ALA A 27 -13.35 -3.28 -0.97
N ALA A 28 -12.40 -3.62 -0.10
CA ALA A 28 -11.97 -4.99 0.12
C ALA A 28 -13.06 -5.85 0.78
N TYR A 29 -13.71 -5.31 1.81
CA TYR A 29 -14.65 -6.02 2.66
C TYR A 29 -16.05 -6.08 2.04
N LYS A 30 -16.64 -4.91 1.71
CA LYS A 30 -18.03 -4.83 1.24
C LYS A 30 -18.18 -5.23 -0.23
N ARG A 31 -17.21 -4.86 -1.06
CA ARG A 31 -17.24 -5.11 -2.52
C ARG A 31 -16.40 -6.31 -2.96
N ARG A 32 -15.70 -6.97 -2.03
CA ARG A 32 -14.84 -8.14 -2.31
C ARG A 32 -13.75 -7.88 -3.36
N ILE A 33 -13.29 -6.63 -3.46
CA ILE A 33 -12.22 -6.23 -4.38
C ILE A 33 -10.88 -6.65 -3.78
N PRO A 34 -10.04 -7.45 -4.46
CA PRO A 34 -8.71 -7.78 -3.97
C PRO A 34 -7.81 -6.55 -3.98
N VAL A 35 -7.08 -6.35 -2.88
CA VAL A 35 -6.16 -5.22 -2.72
C VAL A 35 -4.75 -5.76 -2.49
N TYR A 36 -3.80 -5.27 -3.29
CA TYR A 36 -2.38 -5.56 -3.14
C TYR A 36 -1.63 -4.24 -2.89
N MET A 37 -0.85 -4.18 -1.82
CA MET A 37 -0.08 -3.00 -1.45
C MET A 37 1.41 -3.36 -1.36
N ILE A 38 2.25 -2.55 -1.98
CA ILE A 38 3.71 -2.56 -1.81
C ILE A 38 4.09 -1.24 -1.14
N LEU A 39 4.58 -1.33 0.08
CA LEU A 39 5.02 -0.18 0.86
C LEU A 39 6.53 -0.16 0.97
N ASP A 40 7.12 1.03 1.08
CA ASP A 40 8.48 1.15 1.57
C ASP A 40 8.60 0.61 3.00
N GLU A 41 9.74 0.02 3.33
CA GLU A 41 10.01 -0.55 4.65
C GLU A 41 9.86 0.49 5.77
N GLU A 42 10.37 1.71 5.60
CA GLU A 42 10.26 2.76 6.61
C GLU A 42 8.81 3.24 6.74
N GLY A 43 8.13 3.44 5.61
CA GLY A 43 6.72 3.84 5.58
C GLY A 43 5.76 2.80 6.16
N SER A 44 6.13 1.52 6.12
CA SER A 44 5.31 0.43 6.65
C SER A 44 5.11 0.52 8.17
N ILE A 45 6.08 1.09 8.89
CA ILE A 45 5.99 1.29 10.34
C ILE A 45 4.84 2.27 10.66
N LEU A 46 4.84 3.42 9.99
CA LEU A 46 3.80 4.44 10.15
C LEU A 46 2.41 3.93 9.71
N PHE A 47 2.36 3.16 8.63
CA PHE A 47 1.13 2.51 8.18
C PHE A 47 0.56 1.54 9.24
N LEU A 48 1.42 0.75 9.88
CA LEU A 48 0.99 -0.16 10.96
C LEU A 48 0.50 0.61 12.19
N GLU A 49 1.12 1.73 12.54
CA GLU A 49 0.65 2.61 13.62
C GLU A 49 -0.74 3.18 13.32
N MET A 50 -0.94 3.68 12.10
CA MET A 50 -2.25 4.11 11.62
C MET A 50 -3.29 2.99 11.75
N CYS A 51 -2.96 1.78 11.27
CA CYS A 51 -3.86 0.62 11.34
C CYS A 51 -4.22 0.23 12.79
N LYS A 52 -3.28 0.34 13.74
CA LYS A 52 -3.56 0.08 15.17
C LYS A 52 -4.55 1.08 15.77
N CYS A 53 -4.59 2.30 15.24
CA CYS A 53 -5.55 3.32 15.64
C CYS A 53 -6.90 3.18 14.91
N MET A 54 -7.06 2.18 14.06
CA MET A 54 -8.31 1.86 13.37
C MET A 54 -8.84 0.56 13.97
N ASP A 55 -10.13 0.51 14.32
CA ASP A 55 -10.77 -0.69 14.89
C ASP A 55 -11.01 -1.77 13.81
N LEU A 56 -9.92 -2.25 13.22
CA LEU A 56 -9.91 -3.25 12.16
C LEU A 56 -10.00 -4.66 12.74
N ASN A 57 -10.78 -5.51 12.08
CA ASN A 57 -10.85 -6.94 12.38
C ASN A 57 -10.30 -7.77 11.22
N ASP A 58 -10.03 -9.05 11.46
CA ASP A 58 -9.48 -9.97 10.45
C ASP A 58 -10.36 -10.10 9.20
N PHE A 59 -11.67 -9.91 9.34
CA PHE A 59 -12.61 -9.96 8.22
C PHE A 59 -12.48 -8.75 7.31
N HIS A 60 -12.24 -7.56 7.86
CA HIS A 60 -12.06 -6.31 7.14
C HIS A 60 -10.84 -6.37 6.21
N ILE A 61 -9.75 -6.99 6.67
CA ILE A 61 -8.47 -7.03 5.95
C ILE A 61 -8.22 -8.32 5.18
N ARG A 62 -9.14 -9.29 5.20
CA ARG A 62 -8.95 -10.63 4.60
C ARG A 62 -8.56 -10.59 3.12
N ASN A 63 -9.04 -9.58 2.39
CA ASN A 63 -8.81 -9.41 0.95
C ASN A 63 -7.71 -8.38 0.64
N ILE A 64 -6.95 -7.95 1.65
CA ILE A 64 -5.85 -7.00 1.55
C ILE A 64 -4.54 -7.74 1.80
N ARG A 65 -3.57 -7.56 0.89
CA ARG A 65 -2.21 -8.12 1.02
C ARG A 65 -1.21 -6.98 0.97
N VAL A 66 -0.47 -6.80 2.05
CA VAL A 66 0.60 -5.79 2.15
C VAL A 66 1.96 -6.49 2.10
N ARG A 67 2.88 -5.96 1.31
CA ARG A 67 4.28 -6.35 1.25
C ARG A 67 5.14 -5.11 1.44
N CYS A 68 6.24 -5.25 2.15
CA CYS A 68 7.24 -4.20 2.30
C CYS A 68 8.41 -4.49 1.38
N VAL A 69 8.97 -3.44 0.78
CA VAL A 69 10.18 -3.51 -0.05
C VAL A 69 11.14 -2.43 0.40
N THR A 70 12.43 -2.77 0.35
CA THR A 70 13.51 -1.81 0.55
C THR A 70 14.06 -1.45 -0.83
N GLY A 71 14.36 -0.16 -1.04
CA GLY A 71 15.04 0.29 -2.26
C GLY A 71 16.47 -0.26 -2.36
N VAL A 72 17.06 -0.11 -3.55
CA VAL A 72 18.44 -0.55 -3.80
C VAL A 72 19.40 0.32 -3.00
N GLY A 73 20.07 -0.31 -2.04
CA GLY A 73 21.11 0.31 -1.23
C GLY A 73 22.51 0.23 -1.84
N PHE A 74 23.49 0.80 -1.15
CA PHE A 74 24.91 0.73 -1.53
C PHE A 74 25.80 0.45 -0.32
N TYR A 75 26.94 -0.18 -0.59
CA TYR A 75 27.91 -0.56 0.43
C TYR A 75 28.94 0.54 0.64
N MET A 76 29.27 0.80 1.91
CA MET A 76 30.33 1.69 2.35
C MET A 76 31.27 0.96 3.32
N PRO A 77 32.51 1.45 3.52
CA PRO A 77 33.43 0.86 4.49
C PRO A 77 32.88 0.80 5.92
N SER A 78 31.96 1.70 6.27
CA SER A 78 31.28 1.76 7.57
C SER A 78 30.01 0.91 7.67
N GLY A 79 29.59 0.25 6.58
CA GLY A 79 28.37 -0.56 6.54
C GLY A 79 27.55 -0.39 5.27
N LYS A 80 26.38 -1.02 5.21
CA LYS A 80 25.45 -0.91 4.08
C LYS A 80 24.40 0.16 4.38
N ILE A 81 24.20 1.10 3.46
CA ILE A 81 23.04 1.99 3.49
C ILE A 81 21.96 1.39 2.59
N GLN A 82 20.76 1.25 3.15
CA GLN A 82 19.56 0.83 2.42
C GLN A 82 19.04 2.01 1.58
N GLY A 83 18.52 1.72 0.38
CA GLY A 83 17.81 2.72 -0.41
C GLY A 83 16.32 2.70 -0.08
N ASN A 84 15.60 3.75 -0.44
CA ASN A 84 14.16 3.84 -0.23
C ASN A 84 13.42 3.67 -1.57
N LEU A 85 12.18 3.19 -1.51
CA LEU A 85 11.29 3.16 -2.66
C LEU A 85 10.79 4.59 -2.97
N ALA A 86 11.29 5.20 -4.04
CA ALA A 86 10.85 6.54 -4.47
C ALA A 86 9.62 6.52 -5.40
N SER A 87 9.22 5.34 -5.87
CA SER A 87 8.12 5.16 -6.83
C SER A 87 6.76 5.18 -6.13
N ARG A 88 5.80 5.91 -6.72
CA ARG A 88 4.42 6.04 -6.21
C ARG A 88 3.41 5.83 -7.33
N PHE A 89 2.57 4.81 -7.20
CA PHE A 89 1.49 4.54 -8.15
C PHE A 89 0.32 3.79 -7.52
N LEU A 90 -0.89 4.16 -7.93
CA LEU A 90 -2.14 3.47 -7.62
C LEU A 90 -2.72 2.97 -8.94
N MET A 91 -2.94 1.68 -9.04
CA MET A 91 -3.52 1.02 -10.22
C MET A 91 -4.86 0.39 -9.84
N VAL A 92 -5.90 0.72 -10.60
CA VAL A 92 -7.26 0.22 -10.40
C VAL A 92 -7.73 -0.46 -11.67
N ASP A 93 -8.31 -1.64 -11.51
CA ASP A 93 -8.93 -2.46 -12.57
C ASP A 93 -7.99 -2.88 -13.70
N GLY A 94 -6.66 -2.76 -13.49
CA GLY A 94 -5.67 -3.12 -14.51
C GLY A 94 -5.54 -2.11 -15.66
N GLU A 95 -6.38 -1.07 -15.69
CA GLU A 95 -6.51 -0.14 -16.82
C GLU A 95 -6.27 1.31 -16.42
N LYS A 96 -6.50 1.68 -15.15
CA LYS A 96 -6.36 3.06 -14.67
C LYS A 96 -5.18 3.15 -13.71
N VAL A 97 -4.19 3.96 -14.05
CA VAL A 97 -3.01 4.22 -13.21
C VAL A 97 -2.99 5.70 -12.84
N LEU A 98 -2.95 5.97 -11.53
CA LEU A 98 -2.62 7.27 -10.98
C LEU A 98 -1.17 7.21 -10.50
N THR A 99 -0.33 8.12 -11.00
CA THR A 99 1.06 8.26 -10.58
C THR A 99 1.36 9.74 -10.33
N GLY A 100 2.17 10.04 -9.31
CA GLY A 100 2.47 11.42 -8.93
C GLY A 100 3.25 11.51 -7.62
N SER A 101 3.50 12.75 -7.16
CA SER A 101 4.21 13.03 -5.91
C SER A 101 3.28 13.13 -4.69
N TYR A 102 1.99 12.80 -4.85
CA TYR A 102 1.02 12.88 -3.75
C TYR A 102 1.39 11.89 -2.66
N ARG A 103 1.45 12.39 -1.42
CA ARG A 103 1.60 11.58 -0.21
C ARG A 103 0.27 11.58 0.52
N TYR A 104 -0.21 10.39 0.88
CA TYR A 104 -1.36 10.21 1.76
C TYR A 104 -0.84 10.35 3.20
N ILE A 105 -0.69 11.60 3.65
CA ILE A 105 -0.24 11.95 5.00
C ILE A 105 -1.44 12.00 5.93
#